data_AF-A0A3B8SQJ1-F1
#
_entry.id   AF-A0A3B8SQJ1-F1
#
_cell.length_a   1.000
_cell.length_b   1.000
_cell.length_c   1.000
_cell.angle_alpha   90.00
_cell.angle_beta   90.00
_cell.angle_gamma   90.00
#
_symmetry.space_group_name_H-M   'P 1'
#
loop_
_entity.id
_entity.type
_entity.pdbx_description
1 polymer ?
#
loop_
_entity_poly.entity_id
_entity_poly.type
_entity_poly.pdbx_seq_one_letter_code
_entity_poly.pdbx_strand_id
1 'polypeptide(L)'
;MDAERIIRSMECQSSLDMKWYYHAFRYNEDYFLNMINQGIKCNKLLGKTSCDCTHNGRYFISLSKIVVASGKENSAFDNFLSWPGFIIDNIKATKCVQVSAPTILGDTLIPIRFSSNYDEYQAFKVIDPSKFVGLRCCLLSWYRSGKREYLENLKKMILALDSQNVDLRIYDYSRRDGTSVHVVDQDGYLTGCDLLIDDLVQKEEQVLSKRQNYKSRRLVSDE
;
A
#
# COMPACT_ATOMS: atom_id res chain seq x y z
N MET A 1 -14.88 -22.53 0.62
CA MET A 1 -13.53 -22.57 0.04
C MET A 1 -12.55 -22.05 1.08
N ASP A 2 -11.35 -22.61 1.22
CA ASP A 2 -10.35 -22.08 2.18
C ASP A 2 -9.45 -21.07 1.46
N ALA A 3 -9.82 -19.80 1.52
CA ALA A 3 -9.06 -18.72 0.89
C ALA A 3 -7.68 -18.50 1.48
N GLU A 4 -7.47 -18.82 2.77
CA GLU A 4 -6.12 -18.75 3.34
C GLU A 4 -5.21 -19.80 2.71
N ARG A 5 -5.74 -20.99 2.42
CA ARG A 5 -5.02 -22.02 1.66
C ARG A 5 -4.70 -21.56 0.24
N ILE A 6 -5.62 -20.86 -0.44
CA ILE A 6 -5.37 -20.29 -1.78
C ILE A 6 -4.24 -19.26 -1.71
N ILE A 7 -4.30 -18.32 -0.77
CA ILE A 7 -3.26 -17.30 -0.58
C ILE A 7 -1.91 -17.95 -0.26
N ARG A 8 -1.88 -18.96 0.60
CA ARG A 8 -0.66 -19.71 0.91
C ARG A 8 -0.07 -20.44 -0.30
N SER A 9 -0.90 -20.89 -1.25
CA SER A 9 -0.40 -21.57 -2.45
C SER A 9 0.23 -20.62 -3.48
N MET A 10 -0.01 -19.32 -3.40
CA MET A 10 0.53 -18.30 -4.30
C MET A 10 1.60 -17.42 -3.64
N GLU A 11 2.15 -17.86 -2.51
CA GLU A 11 3.14 -17.11 -1.76
C GLU A 11 4.31 -18.00 -1.33
N CYS A 12 5.52 -17.48 -1.44
CA CYS A 12 6.73 -18.12 -0.91
C CYS A 12 7.40 -17.21 0.12
N GLN A 13 7.99 -17.79 1.15
CA GLN A 13 8.68 -17.02 2.18
C GLN A 13 9.94 -16.36 1.60
N SER A 14 10.20 -15.12 2.01
CA SER A 14 11.35 -14.33 1.60
C SER A 14 11.83 -13.42 2.75
N SER A 15 12.98 -12.78 2.55
CA SER A 15 13.55 -11.83 3.49
C SER A 15 13.31 -10.39 3.03
N LEU A 16 12.95 -9.52 3.96
CA LEU A 16 12.90 -8.08 3.73
C LEU A 16 14.27 -7.45 3.96
N ASP A 17 14.61 -6.41 3.19
CA ASP A 17 15.76 -5.56 3.50
C ASP A 17 15.32 -4.36 4.35
N MET A 18 15.91 -4.22 5.54
CA MET A 18 15.67 -3.11 6.46
C MET A 18 16.18 -1.77 5.92
N LYS A 19 16.92 -1.75 4.80
CA LYS A 19 17.36 -0.53 4.14
C LYS A 19 16.28 0.12 3.28
N TRP A 20 15.30 -0.66 2.81
CA TRP A 20 14.25 -0.19 1.91
C TRP A 20 13.40 0.94 2.48
N TYR A 21 12.93 1.78 1.57
CA TYR A 21 11.92 2.80 1.80
C TYR A 21 10.61 2.38 1.12
N TYR A 22 9.50 2.94 1.61
CA TYR A 22 8.16 2.59 1.15
C TYR A 22 7.37 3.84 0.82
N HIS A 23 6.78 3.87 -0.38
CA HIS A 23 5.86 4.93 -0.80
C HIS A 23 4.47 4.33 -1.04
N ALA A 24 3.55 4.55 -0.11
CA ALA A 24 2.16 4.10 -0.23
C ALA A 24 1.37 5.02 -1.15
N PHE A 25 0.49 4.43 -1.97
CA PHE A 25 -0.37 5.16 -2.89
C PHE A 25 -1.78 4.57 -2.92
N ARG A 26 -2.75 5.36 -3.37
CA ARG A 26 -4.08 4.86 -3.74
C ARG A 26 -4.05 4.50 -5.20
N TYR A 27 -4.52 3.31 -5.55
CA TYR A 27 -4.51 2.86 -6.93
C TYR A 27 -5.44 3.72 -7.78
N ASN A 28 -4.87 4.23 -8.87
CA ASN A 28 -5.54 4.79 -10.02
C ASN A 28 -4.65 4.41 -11.21
N GLU A 29 -5.25 3.89 -12.27
CA GLU A 29 -4.52 3.27 -13.38
C GLU A 29 -3.55 4.25 -14.05
N ASP A 30 -4.03 5.43 -14.42
CA ASP A 30 -3.19 6.48 -15.04
C ASP A 30 -2.04 6.90 -14.11
N TYR A 31 -2.31 7.07 -12.82
CA TYR A 31 -1.27 7.42 -11.86
C TYR A 31 -0.26 6.30 -11.66
N PHE A 32 -0.71 5.05 -11.62
CA PHE A 32 0.18 3.89 -11.50
C PHE A 32 1.09 3.77 -12.73
N LEU A 33 0.52 3.84 -13.93
CA LEU A 33 1.27 3.83 -15.20
C LEU A 33 2.30 4.97 -15.25
N ASN A 34 1.90 6.18 -14.85
CA ASN A 34 2.83 7.30 -14.77
C ASN A 34 3.96 7.07 -13.77
N MET A 35 3.68 6.46 -12.61
CA MET A 35 4.70 6.15 -11.61
C MET A 35 5.71 5.12 -12.11
N ILE A 36 5.26 4.02 -12.72
CA ILE A 36 6.19 2.97 -13.21
C ILE A 36 7.00 3.44 -14.42
N ASN A 37 6.47 4.34 -15.25
CA ASN A 37 7.15 4.82 -16.46
C ASN A 37 8.02 6.06 -16.22
N GLN A 38 7.62 6.96 -15.33
CA GLN A 38 8.27 8.28 -15.16
C GLN A 38 8.76 8.54 -13.73
N GLY A 39 8.55 7.60 -12.82
CA GLY A 39 8.93 7.71 -11.42
C GLY A 39 7.88 8.39 -10.56
N ILE A 40 8.09 8.35 -9.25
CA ILE A 40 7.25 9.06 -8.29
C ILE A 40 7.70 10.53 -8.27
N LYS A 41 6.77 11.47 -8.36
CA LYS A 41 7.03 12.92 -8.40
C LYS A 41 6.40 13.64 -7.22
N CYS A 42 7.02 14.73 -6.76
CA CYS A 42 6.44 15.63 -5.77
C CYS A 42 5.29 16.47 -6.36
N ASN A 43 4.48 17.09 -5.50
CA ASN A 43 3.26 17.80 -5.93
C ASN A 43 3.54 18.94 -6.92
N LYS A 44 4.66 19.65 -6.78
CA LYS A 44 5.03 20.72 -7.72
C LYS A 44 5.20 20.22 -9.15
N LEU A 45 5.80 19.04 -9.34
CA LEU A 45 6.02 18.47 -10.66
C LEU A 45 4.75 17.83 -11.24
N LEU A 46 3.78 17.52 -10.38
CA LEU A 46 2.44 17.07 -10.77
C LEU A 46 1.47 18.23 -11.06
N GLY A 47 1.93 19.49 -10.97
CA GLY A 47 1.07 20.66 -11.13
C GLY A 47 0.01 20.83 -10.04
N LYS A 48 0.17 20.13 -8.90
CA LYS A 48 -0.78 20.19 -7.78
C LYS A 48 -0.45 21.38 -6.87
N THR A 49 -1.45 22.23 -6.63
CA THR A 49 -1.33 23.48 -5.85
C THR A 49 -1.43 23.28 -4.34
N SER A 50 -1.97 22.14 -3.89
CA SER A 50 -2.15 21.77 -2.48
C SER A 50 -2.07 20.25 -2.28
N CYS A 51 -2.02 19.81 -1.02
CA CYS A 51 -1.87 18.43 -0.52
C CYS A 51 -3.05 17.49 -0.87
N ASP A 52 -3.49 17.46 -2.12
CA ASP A 52 -4.63 16.65 -2.53
C ASP A 52 -4.22 15.20 -2.79
N CYS A 53 -4.75 14.33 -1.94
CA CYS A 53 -4.83 12.86 -2.02
C CYS A 53 -3.50 12.09 -2.11
N THR A 54 -2.36 12.77 -2.22
CA THR A 54 -1.02 12.17 -2.22
C THR A 54 -0.25 12.64 -1.01
N HIS A 55 0.33 11.71 -0.25
CA HIS A 55 1.10 12.02 0.96
C HIS A 55 2.35 12.88 0.73
N ASN A 56 2.66 13.24 -0.53
CA ASN A 56 3.81 14.04 -0.91
C ASN A 56 3.66 15.50 -0.50
N GLY A 57 4.77 16.12 -0.13
CA GLY A 57 4.86 17.57 0.02
C GLY A 57 5.04 18.28 -1.33
N ARG A 58 5.07 19.61 -1.29
CA ARG A 58 5.26 20.45 -2.49
C ARG A 58 6.53 20.10 -3.27
N TYR A 59 7.64 19.92 -2.57
CA TYR A 59 8.96 19.68 -3.15
C TYR A 59 9.53 18.29 -2.89
N PHE A 60 8.86 17.52 -2.04
CA PHE A 60 9.38 16.28 -1.49
C PHE A 60 8.37 15.15 -1.61
N ILE A 61 8.88 13.95 -1.82
CA ILE A 61 8.12 12.70 -1.85
C ILE A 61 8.20 12.09 -0.47
N SER A 62 7.06 11.72 0.10
CA SER A 62 6.97 11.16 1.44
C SER A 62 7.24 9.67 1.40
N LEU A 63 8.08 9.23 2.32
CA LEU A 63 8.54 7.85 2.42
C LEU A 63 8.36 7.38 3.85
N SER A 64 8.08 6.10 4.03
CA SER A 64 8.17 5.43 5.32
C SER A 64 9.28 4.39 5.29
N LYS A 65 9.74 3.94 6.45
CA LYS A 65 10.78 2.92 6.58
C LYS A 65 10.43 2.00 7.73
N ILE A 66 10.62 0.68 7.58
CA ILE A 66 10.48 -0.23 8.72
C ILE A 66 11.64 0.04 9.68
N VAL A 67 11.32 0.25 10.94
CA VAL A 67 12.27 0.55 12.00
C VAL A 67 11.91 -0.29 13.22
N VAL A 68 12.92 -0.90 13.84
CA VAL A 68 12.75 -1.64 15.09
C VAL A 68 12.69 -0.59 16.21
N ALA A 69 11.50 -0.10 16.55
CA ALA A 69 11.33 0.81 17.67
C ALA A 69 10.58 0.12 18.80
N SER A 70 11.30 -0.15 19.89
CA SER A 70 10.69 -0.48 21.18
C SER A 70 9.98 0.76 21.72
N GLY A 71 8.65 0.73 21.84
CA GLY A 71 7.88 1.69 22.62
C GLY A 71 7.60 3.06 21.97
N LYS A 72 7.67 3.20 20.63
CA LYS A 72 7.24 4.43 19.95
C LYS A 72 5.87 4.27 19.31
N GLU A 73 4.94 5.10 19.74
CA GLU A 73 3.62 5.22 19.15
C GLU A 73 3.73 6.01 17.82
N ASN A 74 2.94 5.62 16.81
CA ASN A 74 2.80 6.26 15.47
C ASN A 74 3.89 5.98 14.41
N SER A 75 3.74 4.86 13.68
CA SER A 75 4.52 4.54 12.46
C SER A 75 3.73 4.89 11.20
N ALA A 76 4.32 5.68 10.31
CA ALA A 76 3.82 5.92 8.97
C ALA A 76 3.75 4.62 8.15
N PHE A 77 4.74 3.74 8.28
CA PHE A 77 4.74 2.46 7.58
C PHE A 77 3.50 1.63 7.95
N ASP A 78 3.24 1.46 9.25
CA ASP A 78 2.10 0.67 9.74
C ASP A 78 0.77 1.36 9.44
N ASN A 79 0.68 2.69 9.56
CA ASN A 79 -0.52 3.47 9.23
C ASN A 79 -0.96 3.30 7.77
N PHE A 80 0.00 3.15 6.86
CA PHE A 80 -0.27 2.95 5.43
C PHE A 80 -0.12 1.50 4.98
N LEU A 81 0.05 0.55 5.90
CA LEU A 81 0.31 -0.85 5.56
C LEU A 81 -0.81 -1.45 4.70
N SER A 82 -2.06 -1.05 4.94
CA SER A 82 -3.23 -1.48 4.17
C SER A 82 -3.27 -0.95 2.73
N TRP A 83 -2.42 0.00 2.34
CA TRP A 83 -2.40 0.53 0.98
C TRP A 83 -1.25 -0.10 0.19
N PRO A 84 -1.44 -0.35 -1.12
CA PRO A 84 -0.33 -0.75 -1.97
C PRO A 84 0.75 0.32 -1.93
N GLY A 85 1.99 -0.09 -2.15
CA GLY A 85 3.11 0.84 -2.14
C GLY A 85 4.30 0.35 -2.94
N PHE A 86 5.10 1.28 -3.43
CA PHE A 86 6.40 0.95 -4.00
C PHE A 86 7.41 0.67 -2.89
N ILE A 87 8.23 -0.34 -3.10
CA ILE A 87 9.43 -0.62 -2.33
C ILE A 87 10.60 -0.03 -3.10
N ILE A 88 11.38 0.81 -2.42
CA ILE A 88 12.35 1.70 -3.04
C ILE A 88 13.70 1.50 -2.37
N ASP A 89 14.75 1.37 -3.17
CA ASP A 89 16.12 1.19 -2.70
C ASP A 89 17.09 2.19 -3.35
N ASN A 90 18.28 2.35 -2.76
CA ASN A 90 19.38 3.15 -3.31
C ASN A 90 19.00 4.59 -3.69
N ILE A 91 18.27 5.26 -2.78
CA ILE A 91 17.90 6.68 -2.88
C ILE A 91 18.52 7.51 -1.76
N LYS A 92 18.68 8.81 -2.02
CA LYS A 92 18.99 9.79 -0.98
C LYS A 92 17.68 10.25 -0.32
N ALA A 93 17.44 9.79 0.90
CA ALA A 93 16.29 10.19 1.70
C ALA A 93 16.75 10.87 3.01
N THR A 94 16.07 11.95 3.38
CA THR A 94 16.31 12.66 4.64
C THR A 94 15.20 12.32 5.63
N LYS A 95 15.56 12.06 6.89
CA LYS A 95 14.57 11.81 7.94
C LYS A 95 13.78 13.08 8.24
N CYS A 96 12.46 12.98 8.43
CA CYS A 96 11.65 14.11 8.86
C CYS A 96 11.95 14.46 10.32
N VAL A 97 11.77 15.73 10.69
CA VAL A 97 11.93 16.17 12.08
C VAL A 97 10.66 15.88 12.87
N GLN A 98 10.81 15.41 14.12
CA GLN A 98 9.69 15.09 15.02
C GLN A 98 9.24 16.28 15.88
N VAL A 99 9.84 17.45 15.69
CA VAL A 99 9.46 18.67 16.41
C VAL A 99 8.66 19.53 15.46
N SER A 100 7.55 20.09 15.94
CA SER A 100 6.74 21.08 15.23
C SER A 100 7.66 22.11 14.57
N ALA A 101 7.88 21.94 13.27
CA ALA A 101 8.59 22.92 12.48
C ALA A 101 7.60 24.03 12.14
N PRO A 102 8.03 25.30 12.11
CA PRO A 102 7.19 26.38 11.62
C PRO A 102 6.61 25.98 10.26
N THR A 103 5.29 26.00 10.12
CA THR A 103 4.57 25.63 8.90
C THR A 103 5.10 26.34 7.65
N ILE A 104 5.66 27.54 7.83
CA ILE A 104 6.35 28.34 6.81
C ILE A 104 7.47 27.60 6.07
N LEU A 105 8.12 26.59 6.67
CA LEU A 105 9.19 25.83 6.01
C LEU A 105 8.70 24.60 5.25
N GLY A 106 7.48 24.13 5.50
CA GLY A 106 6.93 22.91 4.90
C GLY A 106 6.78 22.98 3.38
N ASP A 107 6.62 24.19 2.84
CA ASP A 107 6.51 24.48 1.41
C ASP A 107 7.80 25.06 0.81
N THR A 108 8.94 24.84 1.44
CA THR A 108 10.23 25.31 0.91
C THR A 108 11.00 24.19 0.24
N LEU A 109 12.05 24.54 -0.49
CA LEU A 109 13.03 23.58 -1.02
C LEU A 109 13.96 23.04 0.08
N ILE A 110 13.86 23.56 1.30
CA ILE A 110 14.69 23.16 2.43
C ILE A 110 14.11 21.85 3.00
N PRO A 111 14.93 20.81 3.21
CA PRO A 111 14.44 19.48 3.62
C PRO A 111 14.11 19.41 5.13
N ILE A 112 13.45 20.43 5.67
CA ILE A 112 12.98 20.49 7.06
C ILE A 112 11.46 20.29 7.01
N ARG A 113 11.04 19.03 6.90
CA ARG A 113 9.62 18.65 6.96
C ARG A 113 9.33 18.02 8.31
N PHE A 114 8.27 18.51 8.95
CA PHE A 114 7.76 17.92 10.17
C PHE A 114 6.93 16.67 9.86
N SER A 115 7.07 15.65 10.70
CA SER A 115 6.15 14.53 10.77
C SER A 115 5.93 14.10 12.23
N SER A 116 4.69 13.74 12.55
CA SER A 116 4.36 13.07 13.81
C SER A 116 4.83 11.61 13.84
N ASN A 117 5.13 11.01 12.69
CA ASN A 117 5.58 9.63 12.58
C ASN A 117 7.11 9.53 12.70
N TYR A 118 7.61 8.58 13.48
CA TYR A 118 9.03 8.47 13.81
C TYR A 118 9.89 7.82 12.72
N ASP A 119 9.24 7.22 11.74
CA ASP A 119 9.78 6.43 10.64
C ASP A 119 9.54 7.08 9.28
N GLU A 120 9.13 8.36 9.27
CA GLU A 120 8.90 9.11 8.04
C GLU A 120 10.18 9.79 7.53
N TYR A 121 10.41 9.63 6.24
CA TYR A 121 11.52 10.16 5.48
C TYR A 121 10.98 10.92 4.27
N GLN A 122 11.87 11.60 3.56
CA GLN A 122 11.53 12.31 2.36
C GLN A 122 12.65 12.25 1.31
N ALA A 123 12.25 12.13 0.05
CA ALA A 123 13.14 12.24 -1.11
C ALA A 123 12.82 13.50 -1.91
N PHE A 124 13.84 14.10 -2.54
CA PHE A 124 13.68 15.37 -3.23
C PHE A 124 13.13 15.18 -4.66
N LYS A 125 12.02 15.85 -4.95
CA LYS A 125 11.38 16.02 -6.27
C LYS A 125 10.94 14.77 -7.03
N VAL A 126 11.84 13.84 -7.33
CA VAL A 126 11.59 12.66 -8.18
C VAL A 126 12.32 11.45 -7.62
N ILE A 127 11.65 10.30 -7.62
CA ILE A 127 12.28 8.99 -7.46
C ILE A 127 12.17 8.27 -8.80
N ASP A 128 13.31 7.95 -9.39
CA ASP A 128 13.41 7.29 -10.69
C ASP A 128 12.88 5.84 -10.63
N PRO A 129 12.21 5.33 -11.69
CA PRO A 129 11.72 3.95 -11.73
C PRO A 129 12.80 2.89 -11.48
N SER A 130 14.06 3.14 -11.86
CA SER A 130 15.18 2.22 -11.60
C SER A 130 15.46 1.97 -10.12
N LYS A 131 14.83 2.74 -9.23
CA LYS A 131 14.92 2.60 -7.78
C LYS A 131 13.85 1.70 -7.19
N PHE A 132 12.86 1.29 -7.97
CA PHE A 132 11.82 0.38 -7.53
C PHE A 132 12.37 -1.05 -7.52
N VAL A 133 12.22 -1.73 -6.39
CA VAL A 133 12.64 -3.12 -6.21
C VAL A 133 11.47 -4.07 -5.97
N GLY A 134 10.26 -3.51 -5.82
CA GLY A 134 9.03 -4.27 -5.75
C GLY A 134 7.81 -3.42 -5.41
N LEU A 135 6.67 -4.11 -5.32
CA LEU A 135 5.43 -3.60 -4.76
C LEU A 135 5.14 -4.29 -3.43
N ARG A 136 4.59 -3.53 -2.49
CA ARG A 136 4.04 -4.02 -1.23
C ARG A 136 2.53 -4.20 -1.37
N CYS A 137 2.02 -5.28 -0.80
CA CYS A 137 0.60 -5.55 -0.61
C CYS A 137 0.33 -6.19 0.76
N CYS A 138 -0.95 -6.37 1.10
CA CYS A 138 -1.41 -7.09 2.29
C CYS A 138 -2.58 -8.04 1.96
N LEU A 139 -2.30 -9.08 1.17
CA LEU A 139 -3.31 -9.99 0.60
C LEU A 139 -4.25 -10.60 1.63
N LEU A 140 -3.71 -11.32 2.62
CA LEU A 140 -4.52 -11.98 3.64
C LEU A 140 -5.28 -10.97 4.50
N SER A 141 -4.68 -9.82 4.81
CA SER A 141 -5.37 -8.75 5.55
C SER A 141 -6.51 -8.14 4.74
N TRP A 142 -6.29 -7.86 3.45
CA TRP A 142 -7.34 -7.34 2.56
C TRP A 142 -8.50 -8.32 2.45
N TYR A 143 -8.21 -9.59 2.20
CA TYR A 143 -9.23 -10.62 2.14
C TYR A 143 -10.02 -10.72 3.46
N ARG A 144 -9.35 -10.83 4.61
CA ARG A 144 -10.02 -10.93 5.92
C ARG A 144 -10.88 -9.70 6.26
N SER A 145 -10.49 -8.53 5.77
CA SER A 145 -11.23 -7.28 5.95
C SER A 145 -12.30 -7.03 4.87
N GLY A 146 -12.54 -7.97 3.95
CA GLY A 146 -13.53 -7.81 2.88
C GLY A 146 -13.16 -6.72 1.88
N LYS A 147 -11.86 -6.45 1.70
CA LYS A 147 -11.34 -5.37 0.85
C LYS A 147 -11.17 -5.82 -0.60
N ARG A 148 -12.30 -6.15 -1.23
CA ARG A 148 -12.36 -6.63 -2.62
C ARG A 148 -11.64 -5.69 -3.59
N GLU A 149 -11.84 -4.37 -3.47
CA GLU A 149 -11.24 -3.41 -4.41
C GLU A 149 -9.71 -3.48 -4.46
N TYR A 150 -9.06 -3.83 -3.35
CA TYR A 150 -7.60 -3.92 -3.30
C TYR A 150 -7.06 -5.18 -3.99
N LEU A 151 -7.81 -6.29 -3.96
CA LEU A 151 -7.47 -7.51 -4.70
C LEU A 151 -7.59 -7.26 -6.20
N GLU A 152 -8.71 -6.68 -6.64
CA GLU A 152 -8.91 -6.31 -8.05
C GLU A 152 -7.85 -5.33 -8.55
N ASN A 153 -7.51 -4.33 -7.74
CA ASN A 153 -6.47 -3.37 -8.10
C ASN A 153 -5.08 -4.02 -8.20
N LEU A 154 -4.76 -5.01 -7.35
CA LEU A 154 -3.48 -5.74 -7.48
C LEU A 154 -3.42 -6.54 -8.78
N LYS A 155 -4.51 -7.21 -9.17
CA LYS A 155 -4.62 -7.89 -10.47
C LYS A 155 -4.32 -6.92 -11.62
N LYS A 156 -4.92 -5.72 -11.58
CA LYS A 156 -4.67 -4.67 -12.59
C LYS A 156 -3.23 -4.17 -12.57
N MET A 157 -2.62 -3.98 -11.39
CA MET A 157 -1.22 -3.58 -11.27
C MET A 157 -0.26 -4.61 -11.88
N ILE A 158 -0.48 -5.91 -11.64
CA ILE A 158 0.33 -7.00 -12.23
C ILE A 158 0.24 -6.96 -13.75
N LEU A 159 -0.98 -6.90 -14.30
CA LEU A 159 -1.19 -6.85 -15.75
C LEU A 159 -0.58 -5.59 -16.38
N ALA A 160 -0.64 -4.46 -15.68
CA ALA A 160 -0.01 -3.22 -16.13
C ALA A 160 1.53 -3.34 -16.16
N LEU A 161 2.14 -3.92 -15.13
CA LEU A 161 3.60 -4.17 -15.10
C LEU A 161 4.03 -5.05 -16.27
N ASP A 162 3.32 -6.17 -16.52
CA ASP A 162 3.58 -7.07 -17.64
C ASP A 162 3.46 -6.34 -18.99
N SER A 163 2.37 -5.58 -19.19
CA SER A 163 2.14 -4.83 -20.43
C SER A 163 3.21 -3.75 -20.73
N GLN A 164 3.83 -3.20 -19.68
CA GLN A 164 4.90 -2.20 -19.79
C GLN A 164 6.29 -2.83 -19.77
N ASN A 165 6.38 -4.17 -19.71
CA ASN A 165 7.63 -4.92 -19.59
C ASN A 165 8.48 -4.46 -18.38
N VAL A 166 7.82 -4.24 -17.24
CA VAL A 166 8.43 -3.81 -15.98
C VAL A 166 8.44 -4.99 -15.01
N ASP A 167 9.63 -5.52 -14.71
CA ASP A 167 9.80 -6.60 -13.73
C ASP A 167 9.91 -6.03 -12.30
N LEU A 168 8.83 -6.13 -11.53
CA LEU A 168 8.82 -5.82 -10.11
C LEU A 168 8.21 -6.98 -9.32
N ARG A 169 8.92 -7.44 -8.29
CA ARG A 169 8.41 -8.44 -7.35
C ARG A 169 7.29 -7.87 -6.49
N ILE A 170 6.34 -8.70 -6.09
CA ILE A 170 5.26 -8.33 -5.19
C ILE A 170 5.49 -9.00 -3.83
N TYR A 171 5.49 -8.21 -2.77
CA TYR A 171 5.72 -8.67 -1.40
C TYR A 171 4.44 -8.52 -0.59
N ASP A 172 3.96 -9.62 0.00
CA ASP A 172 2.86 -9.64 0.97
C ASP A 172 3.40 -9.42 2.39
N TYR A 173 2.88 -8.37 3.02
CA TYR A 173 3.20 -7.99 4.39
C TYR A 173 2.14 -8.39 5.40
N SER A 174 1.07 -9.10 4.98
CA SER A 174 -0.02 -9.52 5.89
C SER A 174 0.47 -10.35 7.08
N ARG A 175 1.61 -11.03 6.91
CA ARG A 175 2.20 -11.95 7.88
C ARG A 175 3.68 -11.64 8.13
N ARG A 176 4.05 -10.36 8.09
CA ARG A 176 5.43 -9.92 8.43
C ARG A 176 5.75 -10.34 9.87
N ASP A 177 6.86 -11.05 10.03
CA ASP A 177 7.43 -11.39 11.34
C ASP A 177 8.93 -11.11 11.33
N GLY A 178 9.38 -10.17 12.16
CA GLY A 178 10.76 -9.68 12.16
C GLY A 178 11.20 -9.22 10.77
N THR A 179 12.17 -9.94 10.19
CA THR A 179 12.71 -9.71 8.83
C THR A 179 12.12 -10.64 7.76
N SER A 180 11.07 -11.39 8.08
CA SER A 180 10.38 -12.29 7.15
C SER A 180 9.19 -11.61 6.50
N VAL A 181 9.04 -11.79 5.19
CA VAL A 181 7.89 -11.41 4.35
C VAL A 181 7.59 -12.55 3.37
N HIS A 182 6.52 -12.42 2.58
CA HIS A 182 6.23 -13.37 1.52
C HIS A 182 6.33 -12.68 0.17
N VAL A 183 6.80 -13.39 -0.85
CA VAL A 183 6.74 -12.95 -2.25
C VAL A 183 5.56 -13.65 -2.89
N VAL A 184 4.75 -12.88 -3.61
CA VAL A 184 3.58 -13.37 -4.34
C VAL A 184 4.03 -13.90 -5.69
N ASP A 185 3.64 -15.13 -6.00
CA ASP A 185 3.67 -15.68 -7.36
C ASP A 185 2.59 -14.96 -8.19
N GLN A 186 3.03 -14.18 -9.18
CA GLN A 186 2.14 -13.32 -9.95
C GLN A 186 1.18 -14.13 -10.82
N ASP A 187 1.66 -15.22 -11.44
CA ASP A 187 0.82 -16.09 -12.28
C ASP A 187 -0.17 -16.88 -11.42
N GLY A 188 0.31 -17.38 -10.27
CA GLY A 188 -0.53 -17.98 -9.24
C GLY A 188 -1.61 -17.02 -8.75
N TYR A 189 -1.26 -15.75 -8.54
CA TYR A 189 -2.21 -14.71 -8.15
C TYR A 189 -3.24 -14.41 -9.24
N LEU A 190 -2.82 -14.23 -10.50
CA LEU A 190 -3.73 -13.97 -11.61
C LEU A 190 -4.77 -15.09 -11.78
N THR A 191 -4.35 -16.34 -11.55
CA THR A 191 -5.22 -17.53 -11.59
C THR A 191 -6.14 -17.62 -10.36
N GLY A 192 -5.62 -17.32 -9.17
CA GLY A 192 -6.34 -17.49 -7.90
C GLY A 192 -7.22 -16.30 -7.48
N CYS A 193 -6.98 -15.10 -8.01
CA CYS A 193 -7.64 -13.87 -7.58
C CYS A 193 -9.16 -13.91 -7.76
N ASP A 194 -9.64 -14.46 -8.87
CA ASP A 194 -11.09 -14.50 -9.15
C ASP A 194 -11.83 -15.40 -8.14
N LEU A 195 -11.20 -16.50 -7.70
CA LEU A 195 -11.74 -17.36 -6.64
C LEU A 195 -11.87 -16.62 -5.29
N LEU A 196 -10.90 -15.75 -4.97
CA LEU A 196 -10.94 -14.94 -3.75
C LEU A 196 -12.04 -13.90 -3.81
N ILE A 197 -12.22 -13.26 -4.96
CA ILE A 197 -13.27 -12.26 -5.19
C ILE A 197 -14.65 -12.91 -5.08
N ASP A 198 -14.87 -14.05 -5.73
CA ASP A 198 -16.13 -14.78 -5.71
C ASP A 198 -16.51 -15.20 -4.28
N ASP A 199 -15.55 -15.70 -3.49
CA ASP A 199 -15.79 -16.05 -2.09
C ASP A 199 -16.19 -14.83 -1.24
N LEU A 200 -15.58 -13.66 -1.47
CA LEU A 200 -15.97 -12.41 -0.79
C LEU A 200 -17.39 -11.98 -1.16
N VAL A 201 -17.76 -12.05 -2.44
CA VAL A 201 -19.13 -11.71 -2.90
C VAL A 201 -20.16 -12.62 -2.24
N GLN A 202 -19.92 -13.93 -2.22
CA GLN A 202 -20.83 -14.88 -1.57
C GLN A 202 -20.98 -14.59 -0.06
N LYS A 203 -19.90 -14.20 0.62
CA LYS A 203 -19.95 -13.81 2.04
C LYS A 203 -20.77 -12.54 2.26
N GLU A 204 -20.63 -11.54 1.40
CA GLU A 204 -21.41 -10.30 1.46
C GLU A 204 -22.90 -10.58 1.28
N GLU A 205 -23.28 -11.38 0.27
CA GLU A 205 -24.65 -11.78 0.00
C GLU A 205 -25.29 -12.54 1.18
N GLN A 206 -24.55 -13.47 1.80
CA GLN A 206 -25.01 -14.18 2.99
C GLN A 206 -25.25 -13.24 4.19
N VAL A 207 -24.39 -12.23 4.37
CA VAL A 207 -24.57 -11.21 5.43
C VAL A 207 -25.81 -10.36 5.15
N LEU A 208 -26.03 -9.95 3.91
CA LEU A 208 -27.22 -9.17 3.50
C LEU A 208 -28.52 -9.97 3.71
N SER A 209 -28.54 -11.25 3.28
CA SER A 209 -29.66 -12.17 3.50
C SER A 209 -30.01 -12.30 4.99
N LYS A 210 -29.01 -12.53 5.86
CA LYS A 210 -29.21 -12.61 7.31
C LYS A 210 -29.78 -11.33 7.90
N ARG A 211 -29.32 -10.15 7.43
CA ARG A 211 -29.82 -8.84 7.87
C ARG A 211 -31.27 -8.60 7.45
N GLN A 212 -31.65 -8.99 6.23
CA GLN A 212 -33.04 -8.89 5.76
C GLN A 212 -33.96 -9.79 6.59
N ASN A 213 -33.60 -11.06 6.78
CA ASN A 213 -34.35 -12.00 7.61
C ASN A 213 -34.53 -11.52 9.06
N TYR A 214 -33.50 -10.89 9.63
CA TYR A 214 -33.58 -10.31 10.98
C TYR A 214 -34.56 -9.13 11.06
N LYS A 215 -34.53 -8.21 10.07
CA LYS A 215 -35.49 -7.09 10.01
C LYS A 215 -36.93 -7.58 9.85
N SER A 216 -37.17 -8.55 8.99
CA SER A 216 -38.50 -9.14 8.80
C SER A 216 -39.04 -9.80 10.07
N ARG A 217 -38.18 -10.44 10.88
CA ARG A 217 -38.60 -11.05 12.16
C ARG A 217 -38.93 -10.03 13.25
N ARG A 218 -38.23 -8.88 13.31
CA ARG A 218 -38.55 -7.82 14.27
C ARG A 218 -39.87 -7.12 13.98
N LEU A 219 -40.21 -6.93 12.70
CA LEU A 219 -41.49 -6.32 12.31
C LEU A 219 -42.71 -7.18 12.64
N VAL A 220 -42.53 -8.49 12.81
CA VAL A 220 -43.61 -9.44 13.17
C VAL A 220 -43.76 -9.59 14.70
N SER A 221 -42.80 -9.12 15.50
CA SER A 221 -42.85 -9.22 16.97
C SER A 221 -43.39 -7.96 17.67
N ASP A 222 -43.70 -6.91 16.92
CA ASP A 222 -44.21 -5.62 17.42
C ASP A 222 -45.74 -5.45 17.16
N GLU A 223 -46.44 -6.53 16.74
CA GLU A 223 -47.91 -6.65 16.67
C GLU A 223 -48.44 -7.57 17.78
#